data_AF-A0A8H2SF23-F1
#
_entry.id   AF-A0A8H2SF23-F1
#
_cell.length_a   1.000
_cell.length_b   1.000
_cell.length_c   1.000
_cell.angle_alpha   90.00
_cell.angle_beta   90.00
_cell.angle_gamma   90.00
#
_symmetry.space_group_name_H-M   'P 1'
#
loop_
_entity.id
_entity.type
_entity.pdbx_description
1 polymer ?
#
loop_
_entity_poly.entity_id
_entity_poly.type
_entity_poly.pdbx_seq_one_letter_code
_entity_poly.pdbx_strand_id
1 'polypeptide(L)'
;MILSVSSSLFMVSGLMVVRALNPVHSVSSPIPVFCNTSGLLIKFGLDLFAMISPVVHIGAIAVSSLPVVMMLNIQIAYYHEKVSRYPPVSGIIGLILRWEMFFILDNETIPLLPTCTSTSYPQYTSY
;
A
#
# COMPACT_ATOMS: atom_id res chain seq x y z
N MET A 1 9.43 -21.35 8.13
CA MET A 1 8.54 -21.98 7.13
C MET A 1 7.14 -21.35 7.09
N ILE A 2 6.40 -21.32 8.19
CA ILE A 2 5.02 -20.77 8.19
C ILE A 2 4.94 -19.26 7.85
N LEU A 3 5.99 -18.48 8.12
CA LEU A 3 6.04 -17.04 7.81
C LEU A 3 6.23 -16.76 6.31
N SER A 4 7.11 -17.53 5.64
CA SER A 4 7.34 -17.37 4.21
C SER A 4 6.12 -17.76 3.38
N VAL A 5 5.38 -18.78 3.81
CA VAL A 5 4.10 -19.17 3.21
C VAL A 5 3.06 -18.03 3.35
N SER A 6 2.83 -17.49 4.56
CA SER A 6 1.87 -16.38 4.71
C SER A 6 2.28 -15.12 3.93
N SER A 7 3.58 -14.83 3.80
CA SER A 7 4.07 -13.70 3.02
C SER A 7 3.84 -13.86 1.51
N SER A 8 4.03 -15.06 0.97
CA SER A 8 3.76 -15.30 -0.46
C SER A 8 2.27 -15.21 -0.77
N LEU A 9 1.40 -15.75 0.10
CA LEU A 9 -0.06 -15.58 -0.04
C LEU A 9 -0.48 -14.11 0.03
N PHE A 10 0.07 -13.34 0.99
CA PHE A 10 -0.21 -11.91 1.11
C PHE A 10 0.14 -11.14 -0.18
N MET A 11 1.33 -11.38 -0.75
CA MET A 11 1.74 -10.74 -2.00
C MET A 11 0.85 -11.13 -3.18
N VAL A 12 0.51 -12.42 -3.31
CA VAL A 12 -0.36 -12.91 -4.39
C VAL A 12 -1.76 -12.30 -4.29
N SER A 13 -2.35 -12.27 -3.10
CA SER A 13 -3.67 -11.64 -2.90
C SER A 13 -3.65 -10.14 -3.17
N GLY A 14 -2.60 -9.42 -2.75
CA GLY A 14 -2.46 -7.99 -3.05
C GLY A 14 -2.29 -7.68 -4.54
N LEU A 15 -1.54 -8.52 -5.26
CA LEU A 15 -1.43 -8.42 -6.72
C LEU A 15 -2.77 -8.67 -7.42
N MET A 16 -3.60 -9.57 -6.90
CA MET A 16 -4.93 -9.84 -7.44
C MET A 16 -5.85 -8.62 -7.32
N VAL A 17 -5.77 -7.83 -6.24
CA VAL A 17 -6.53 -6.58 -6.05
C VAL A 17 -6.30 -5.62 -7.22
N VAL A 18 -5.05 -5.41 -7.60
CA VAL A 18 -4.65 -4.43 -8.63
C VAL A 18 -4.89 -4.94 -10.05
N ARG A 19 -4.80 -6.26 -10.27
CA ARG A 19 -4.93 -6.87 -11.60
C ARG A 19 -6.36 -7.19 -12.01
N ALA A 20 -7.30 -7.26 -11.07
CA ALA A 20 -8.67 -7.64 -11.35
C ALA A 20 -9.39 -6.58 -12.20
N LEU A 21 -9.69 -6.93 -13.46
CA LEU A 21 -10.50 -6.09 -14.37
C LEU A 21 -11.98 -6.08 -13.98
N ASN A 22 -12.43 -7.13 -13.29
CA ASN A 22 -13.77 -7.19 -12.75
C ASN A 22 -13.80 -6.49 -11.38
N PRO A 23 -14.57 -5.40 -11.24
CA PRO A 23 -14.55 -4.55 -10.05
C PRO A 23 -15.03 -5.30 -8.79
N VAL A 24 -15.95 -6.26 -8.94
CA VAL A 24 -16.43 -7.14 -7.84
C VAL A 24 -15.30 -8.04 -7.30
N HIS A 25 -14.38 -8.48 -8.16
CA HIS A 25 -13.23 -9.26 -7.71
C HIS A 25 -12.15 -8.37 -7.08
N SER A 26 -11.94 -7.17 -7.62
CA SER A 26 -11.00 -6.22 -7.03
C SER A 26 -11.42 -5.82 -5.61
N VAL A 27 -12.72 -5.58 -5.39
CA VAL A 27 -13.25 -5.14 -4.09
C VAL A 27 -13.34 -6.25 -3.03
N SER A 28 -13.45 -7.51 -3.44
CA SER A 28 -13.47 -8.66 -2.51
C SER A 28 -12.06 -9.19 -2.17
N SER A 29 -11.07 -8.93 -3.03
CA SER A 29 -9.67 -9.32 -2.83
C SER A 29 -8.98 -8.78 -1.56
N PRO A 30 -9.38 -7.67 -0.92
CA PRO A 30 -8.83 -7.25 0.36
C PRO A 30 -9.13 -8.22 1.52
N ILE A 31 -10.23 -8.98 1.45
CA ILE A 31 -10.63 -9.93 2.50
C ILE A 31 -9.53 -10.98 2.76
N PRO A 32 -9.03 -11.73 1.76
CA PRO A 32 -7.92 -12.66 1.96
C PRO A 32 -6.60 -11.95 2.31
N VAL A 33 -6.37 -10.71 1.86
CA VAL A 33 -5.18 -9.92 2.22
C VAL A 33 -5.15 -9.68 3.73
N PHE A 34 -6.22 -9.11 4.31
CA PHE A 34 -6.30 -8.81 5.74
C PHE A 34 -6.33 -10.05 6.63
N CYS A 35 -6.92 -11.16 6.15
CA CYS A 35 -6.87 -12.43 6.85
C CYS A 35 -5.42 -12.96 6.95
N ASN A 36 -4.66 -12.93 5.84
CA ASN A 36 -3.24 -13.30 5.84
C ASN A 36 -2.38 -12.34 6.68
N THR A 37 -2.69 -11.04 6.66
CA THR A 37 -2.02 -10.04 7.50
C THR A 37 -2.28 -10.28 8.98
N SER A 38 -3.52 -10.53 9.41
CA SER A 38 -3.86 -10.87 10.80
C SER A 38 -3.11 -12.13 11.27
N GLY A 39 -3.04 -13.17 10.44
CA GLY A 39 -2.24 -14.36 10.74
C GLY A 39 -0.72 -14.09 10.85
N LEU A 40 -0.20 -13.08 10.15
CA LEU A 40 1.17 -12.59 10.32
C LEU A 40 1.33 -11.81 11.64
N LEU A 41 0.38 -10.94 11.98
CA LEU A 41 0.39 -10.12 13.20
C LEU A 41 0.34 -10.96 14.48
N ILE A 42 -0.42 -12.06 14.49
CA ILE A 42 -0.45 -13.02 15.61
C ILE A 42 0.97 -13.60 15.84
N LYS A 43 1.70 -13.91 14.76
CA LYS A 43 3.07 -14.45 14.87
C LYS A 43 4.10 -13.41 15.34
N PHE A 44 3.84 -12.13 15.10
CA PHE A 44 4.65 -11.02 15.61
C PHE A 44 4.29 -10.62 17.06
N GLY A 45 3.28 -11.25 17.68
CA GLY A 45 2.84 -10.94 19.04
C GLY A 45 1.94 -9.71 19.16
N LEU A 46 1.42 -9.18 18.04
CA LEU A 46 0.49 -8.05 18.04
C LEU A 46 -0.97 -8.54 18.19
N ASP A 47 -1.34 -8.93 19.41
CA ASP A 47 -2.64 -9.54 19.71
C ASP A 47 -3.84 -8.61 19.44
N LEU A 48 -3.79 -7.37 19.97
CA LEU A 48 -4.86 -6.39 19.78
C LEU A 48 -5.04 -6.01 18.30
N PHE A 49 -3.94 -5.78 17.60
CA PHE A 49 -3.99 -5.38 16.19
C PHE A 49 -4.45 -6.53 15.29
N ALA A 50 -4.10 -7.78 15.63
CA ALA A 50 -4.53 -8.96 14.90
C ALA A 50 -6.04 -9.17 14.95
N MET A 51 -6.68 -8.89 16.09
CA MET A 51 -8.13 -9.05 16.26
C MET A 51 -8.92 -7.89 15.68
N ILE A 52 -8.42 -6.64 15.80
CA ILE A 52 -9.13 -5.46 15.29
C ILE A 52 -8.97 -5.27 13.77
N SER A 53 -7.82 -5.66 13.20
CA SER A 53 -7.53 -5.42 11.77
C SER A 53 -8.60 -6.03 10.84
N PRO A 54 -9.00 -7.31 10.98
CA PRO A 54 -10.09 -7.89 10.20
C PRO A 54 -11.44 -7.20 10.45
N VAL A 55 -11.77 -6.87 11.70
CA VAL A 55 -13.08 -6.28 12.05
C VAL A 55 -13.27 -4.93 11.36
N VAL A 56 -12.28 -4.03 11.44
CA VAL A 56 -12.39 -2.70 10.83
C VAL A 56 -12.21 -2.76 9.33
N HIS A 57 -11.23 -3.51 8.82
CA HIS A 57 -10.93 -3.47 7.38
C HIS A 57 -11.92 -4.31 6.56
N ILE A 58 -12.31 -5.49 7.03
CA ILE A 58 -13.29 -6.33 6.31
C ILE A 58 -14.70 -5.77 6.54
N GLY A 59 -15.04 -5.44 7.78
CA GLY A 59 -16.39 -4.99 8.15
C GLY A 59 -16.70 -3.58 7.67
N ALA A 60 -15.80 -2.61 7.91
CA ALA A 60 -16.08 -1.21 7.55
C ALA A 60 -15.76 -0.92 6.08
N ILE A 61 -14.63 -1.41 5.55
CA ILE A 61 -14.15 -1.02 4.21
C ILE A 61 -14.61 -2.03 3.15
N ALA A 62 -14.26 -3.32 3.27
CA ALA A 62 -14.56 -4.30 2.23
C ALA A 62 -16.07 -4.56 2.08
N VAL A 63 -16.81 -4.71 3.18
CA VAL A 63 -18.27 -4.93 3.15
C VAL A 63 -19.04 -3.71 2.66
N SER A 64 -18.67 -2.49 3.06
CA SER A 64 -19.36 -1.28 2.57
C SER A 64 -19.11 -1.02 1.09
N SER A 65 -17.98 -1.51 0.58
CA SER A 65 -17.63 -1.37 -0.83
C SER A 65 -18.35 -2.36 -1.77
N LEU A 66 -18.90 -3.49 -1.29
CA LEU A 66 -19.65 -4.45 -2.11
C LEU A 66 -21.01 -3.90 -2.64
N PRO A 67 -21.88 -3.29 -1.80
CA PRO A 67 -23.13 -2.68 -2.27
C PRO A 67 -22.91 -1.56 -3.28
N VAL A 68 -21.90 -0.72 -3.03
CA VAL A 68 -21.55 0.39 -3.92
C VAL A 68 -21.10 -0.14 -5.27
N VAL A 69 -20.24 -1.16 -5.29
CA VAL A 69 -19.68 -1.72 -6.53
C VAL A 69 -20.72 -2.51 -7.35
N MET A 70 -21.69 -3.18 -6.72
CA MET A 70 -22.74 -3.89 -7.46
C MET A 70 -23.80 -2.96 -8.04
N MET A 71 -24.10 -1.82 -7.39
CA MET A 71 -24.95 -0.78 -7.99
C MET A 71 -24.19 0.06 -9.03
N LEU A 72 -22.85 0.06 -8.98
CA LEU A 72 -21.99 0.71 -9.96
C LEU A 72 -21.91 -0.12 -11.24
N ASN A 73 -22.73 0.23 -12.22
CA ASN A 73 -22.65 -0.37 -13.55
C ASN A 73 -21.42 0.16 -14.33
N ILE A 74 -20.38 -0.65 -14.48
CA ILE A 74 -19.16 -0.29 -15.24
C ILE A 74 -19.18 -0.98 -16.60
N GLN A 75 -19.24 -0.20 -17.69
CA GLN A 75 -19.25 -0.73 -19.05
C GLN A 75 -17.82 -1.04 -19.54
N ILE A 76 -17.43 -2.32 -19.45
CA ILE A 76 -16.05 -2.80 -19.74
C ILE A 76 -15.75 -2.85 -21.25
N ALA A 77 -16.77 -2.69 -22.10
CA ALA A 77 -16.71 -2.93 -23.55
C ALA A 77 -15.86 -1.93 -24.37
N TYR A 78 -15.45 -0.78 -23.82
CA TYR A 78 -14.64 0.23 -24.52
C TYR A 78 -13.23 0.40 -23.95
N TYR A 79 -12.89 -0.31 -22.87
CA TYR A 79 -11.65 -0.06 -22.12
C TYR A 79 -10.42 -0.77 -22.71
N HIS A 80 -10.58 -1.66 -23.69
CA HIS A 80 -9.49 -2.53 -24.14
C HIS A 80 -8.58 -1.94 -25.23
N GLU A 81 -9.02 -0.88 -25.93
CA GLU A 81 -8.29 -0.38 -27.10
C GLU A 81 -7.15 0.60 -26.74
N LYS A 82 -7.17 1.16 -25.53
CA LYS A 82 -6.10 2.06 -25.04
C LYS A 82 -5.39 1.59 -23.76
N VAL A 83 -5.91 0.60 -23.02
CA VAL A 83 -5.27 0.10 -21.79
C VAL A 83 -3.93 -0.57 -22.03
N SER A 84 -3.70 -1.17 -23.20
CA SER A 84 -2.49 -1.96 -23.48
C SER A 84 -1.17 -1.15 -23.41
N ARG A 85 -1.22 0.18 -23.53
CA ARG A 85 0.00 1.02 -23.59
C ARG A 85 0.40 1.72 -22.28
N TYR A 86 -0.47 1.75 -21.26
CA TYR A 86 -0.18 2.37 -19.96
C TYR A 86 0.53 1.49 -18.91
N PRO A 87 0.46 0.14 -18.89
CA PRO A 87 1.15 -0.65 -17.87
C PRO A 87 2.69 -0.51 -17.85
N PRO A 88 3.42 -0.35 -18.98
CA PRO A 88 4.87 -0.17 -18.90
C PRO A 88 5.26 1.18 -18.27
N VAL A 89 4.43 2.21 -18.44
CA VAL A 89 4.70 3.55 -17.88
C VAL A 89 4.62 3.54 -16.35
N SER A 90 3.59 2.93 -15.77
CA SER A 90 3.49 2.77 -14.32
C SER A 90 4.57 1.84 -13.75
N GLY A 91 5.05 0.88 -14.54
CA GLY A 91 6.21 0.05 -14.18
C GLY A 91 7.51 0.85 -14.06
N ILE A 92 7.80 1.71 -15.04
CA ILE A 92 9.01 2.55 -15.04
C ILE A 92 8.95 3.55 -13.89
N ILE A 93 7.81 4.23 -13.68
CA ILE A 93 7.66 5.21 -12.60
C ILE A 93 7.83 4.57 -11.21
N GLY A 94 7.24 3.38 -11.00
CA GLY A 94 7.37 2.65 -9.75
C GLY A 94 8.78 2.14 -9.49
N LEU A 95 9.52 1.79 -10.54
CA LEU A 95 10.92 1.35 -10.42
C LEU A 95 11.85 2.51 -10.05
N ILE A 96 11.65 3.69 -10.65
CA ILE A 96 12.39 4.91 -10.30
C ILE A 96 12.14 5.28 -8.84
N LEU A 97 10.88 5.32 -8.41
CA LEU A 97 10.53 5.60 -7.00
C LEU A 97 11.15 4.60 -6.02
N ARG A 98 11.13 3.30 -6.37
CA ARG A 98 11.78 2.27 -5.54
C ARG A 98 13.29 2.50 -5.46
N TRP A 99 13.92 2.86 -6.56
CA TRP A 99 15.36 3.13 -6.60
C TRP A 99 15.74 4.36 -5.77
N GLU A 100 14.95 5.43 -5.87
CA GLU A 100 15.16 6.66 -5.09
C GLU A 100 15.06 6.38 -3.59
N MET A 101 14.04 5.65 -3.15
CA MET A 101 13.90 5.25 -1.74
C MET A 101 15.08 4.39 -1.26
N PHE A 102 15.62 3.51 -2.10
CA PHE A 102 16.78 2.69 -1.75
C PHE A 102 18.06 3.55 -1.63
N PHE A 103 18.32 4.40 -2.63
CA PHE A 103 19.49 5.27 -2.66
C PHE A 103 19.54 6.26 -1.49
N ILE A 104 18.38 6.82 -1.09
CA ILE A 104 18.28 7.70 0.09
C ILE A 104 18.66 6.96 1.37
N LEU A 105 18.19 5.72 1.54
CA LEU A 105 18.49 4.91 2.73
C LEU A 105 19.96 4.51 2.82
N ASP A 106 20.62 4.20 1.71
CA ASP A 106 22.05 3.85 1.71
C ASP A 106 22.94 5.07 2.06
N ASN A 107 22.53 6.26 1.65
CA ASN A 107 23.27 7.51 1.87
C ASN A 107 23.20 8.02 3.32
N GLU A 108 22.24 7.55 4.13
CA GLU A 108 22.12 7.86 5.58
C GLU A 108 23.16 7.12 6.46
N THR A 109 23.98 6.23 5.90
CA THR A 109 25.03 5.53 6.66
C THR A 109 26.33 6.34 6.82
N ILE A 110 26.36 7.61 6.38
CA ILE A 110 27.51 8.50 6.56
C ILE A 110 27.26 9.42 7.76
N PRO A 111 28.01 9.30 8.88
CA PRO A 111 28.01 10.33 9.90
C PRO A 111 28.74 11.55 9.34
N LEU A 112 28.00 12.47 8.72
CA LEU A 112 28.51 13.80 8.45
C LEU A 112 28.28 14.66 9.70
N LEU A 113 29.41 14.97 10.32
CA LEU A 113 29.69 15.95 11.38
C LEU A 113 28.76 17.21 11.35
N PRO A 114 28.63 17.94 12.47
CA PRO A 114 27.64 19.00 12.66
C PRO A 114 27.86 20.14 11.66
N THR A 115 26.85 20.37 10.83
CA THR A 115 26.75 21.60 10.05
C THR A 115 26.30 22.73 10.99
N CYS A 116 27.24 23.25 11.79
CA CYS A 116 27.08 24.54 12.45
C CYS A 116 27.28 25.64 11.40
N THR A 117 26.23 26.09 10.72
CA THR A 117 26.27 27.35 9.95
C THR A 117 24.97 28.12 10.03
N SER A 118 25.06 29.28 10.68
CA SER A 118 24.15 30.43 10.72
C SER A 118 22.86 30.34 11.53
N THR A 119 23.04 30.59 12.83
CA THR A 119 22.13 31.39 13.64
C THR A 119 22.01 32.80 13.06
N SER A 120 20.91 33.12 12.40
CA SER A 120 20.48 34.50 12.13
C SER A 120 19.06 34.69 12.66
N TYR A 121 18.95 34.98 13.95
CA TYR A 121 17.73 35.51 14.58
C TYR A 121 17.67 37.02 14.30
N PRO A 122 16.69 37.54 13.55
CA PRO A 122 16.35 38.95 13.64
C PRO A 122 15.60 39.19 14.96
N GLN A 123 16.16 40.07 15.78
CA GLN A 123 15.54 40.61 16.99
C GLN A 123 14.22 41.32 16.63
N TYR A 124 13.08 40.86 17.15
CA TYR A 124 11.87 41.67 17.17
C TYR A 124 11.93 42.57 18.41
N THR A 125 12.35 43.81 18.15
CA THR A 125 12.30 44.93 19.10
C THR A 125 10.87 45.19 19.53
N SER A 126 10.68 45.35 20.83
CA SER A 126 9.51 45.91 21.48
C SER A 126 9.27 47.35 21.00
N TYR A 127 8.05 47.64 20.57
CA TYR A 127 7.28 48.86 20.83
C TYR A 127 5.79 48.56 20.61
#